data_AF-A0A382IW04-F1
#
_entry.id   AF-A0A382IW04-F1
#
_cell.length_a   1.000
_cell.length_b   1.000
_cell.length_c   1.000
_cell.angle_alpha   90.00
_cell.angle_beta   90.00
_cell.angle_gamma   90.00
#
_symmetry.space_group_name_H-M   'P 1'
#
loop_
_entity.id
_entity.type
_entity.pdbx_description
1 polymer ?
#
loop_
_entity_poly.entity_id
_entity_poly.type
_entity_poly.pdbx_seq_one_letter_code
_entity_poly.pdbx_strand_id
1 'polypeptide(L)' 'METIYYGAYGANLNQKQMRIRCPEARPVEPIFLVDRMLVFKGVADIITDLGNTTPVGVYNITKACEGALDSY' A
#
# COMPACT_ATOMS: atom_id res chain seq x y z
N MET A 1 7.66 -15.14 -14.30
CA MET A 1 7.00 -13.82 -14.17
C MET A 1 7.34 -13.29 -12.80
N GLU A 2 7.76 -12.03 -12.72
CA GLU A 2 8.09 -11.38 -11.45
C GLU A 2 6.80 -11.02 -10.72
N THR A 3 6.76 -11.24 -9.41
CA THR A 3 5.61 -10.93 -8.56
C THR A 3 5.87 -9.63 -7.83
N ILE A 4 4.96 -8.66 -7.97
CA ILE A 4 5.09 -7.35 -7.32
C ILE A 4 4.11 -7.31 -6.15
N TYR A 5 4.63 -6.95 -4.97
CA TYR A 5 3.83 -6.72 -3.77
C TYR A 5 3.73 -5.21 -3.50
N TYR A 6 2.50 -4.73 -3.39
CA TYR A 6 2.20 -3.34 -3.09
C TYR A 6 1.67 -3.20 -1.67
N GLY A 7 2.33 -2.35 -0.88
CA GLY A 7 1.93 -2.04 0.49
C GLY A 7 1.05 -0.80 0.54
N ALA A 8 -0.23 -0.98 0.86
CA ALA A 8 -1.18 0.11 1.07
C ALA A 8 -1.24 0.50 2.56
N TYR A 9 -1.09 1.80 2.85
CA TYR A 9 -1.15 2.36 4.20
C TYR A 9 -2.08 3.57 4.33
N GLY A 10 -2.87 3.84 3.29
CA GLY A 10 -3.77 4.99 3.20
C GLY A 10 -5.01 4.68 2.36
N ALA A 11 -5.36 5.57 1.43
CA ALA A 11 -6.59 5.45 0.62
C ALA A 11 -6.73 4.10 -0.12
N ASN A 12 -5.61 3.48 -0.53
CA ASN A 12 -5.59 2.19 -1.22
C ASN A 12 -5.89 0.98 -0.30
N LEU A 13 -6.03 1.18 1.02
CA LEU A 13 -6.61 0.17 1.91
C LEU A 13 -8.10 -0.05 1.62
N ASN A 14 -8.78 0.97 1.08
CA ASN A 14 -10.16 0.82 0.63
C ASN A 14 -10.18 0.02 -0.68
N GLN A 15 -10.69 -1.22 -0.61
CA GLN A 15 -10.70 -2.13 -1.75
C GLN A 15 -11.52 -1.61 -2.95
N LYS A 16 -12.58 -0.82 -2.74
CA LYS A 16 -13.35 -0.22 -3.86
C LYS A 16 -12.47 0.78 -4.60
N GLN A 17 -11.74 1.61 -3.87
CA GLN A 17 -10.80 2.57 -4.43
C GLN A 17 -9.58 1.89 -5.07
N MET A 18 -9.06 0.83 -4.46
CA MET A 18 -7.96 0.04 -5.04
C MET A 18 -8.37 -0.54 -6.40
N ARG A 19 -9.56 -1.14 -6.50
CA ARG A 19 -10.05 -1.73 -7.76
C ARG A 19 -10.24 -0.72 -8.89
N ILE A 20 -10.52 0.55 -8.58
CA ILE A 20 -10.61 1.60 -9.60
C ILE A 20 -9.23 1.85 -10.23
N ARG A 21 -8.16 1.82 -9.42
CA ARG A 21 -6.78 2.10 -9.88
C ARG A 21 -6.09 0.85 -10.44
N CYS A 22 -6.31 -0.31 -9.81
CA CYS A 22 -5.80 -1.61 -10.24
C CYS A 22 -6.89 -2.68 -10.06
N PRO A 23 -7.67 -2.97 -11.12
CA PRO A 23 -8.69 -4.02 -11.09
C PRO A 23 -8.11 -5.42 -10.81
N GLU A 24 -6.86 -5.65 -11.22
CA GLU A 24 -6.15 -6.92 -11.06
C GLU A 24 -5.49 -7.09 -9.67
N ALA A 25 -5.63 -6.11 -8.78
CA ALA A 25 -5.05 -6.18 -7.43
C ALA A 25 -5.70 -7.30 -6.63
N ARG A 26 -4.88 -8.20 -6.09
CA ARG A 26 -5.37 -9.30 -5.23
C ARG A 26 -4.86 -9.10 -3.81
N PRO A 27 -5.74 -8.96 -2.79
CA PRO A 27 -5.28 -8.88 -1.41
C PRO A 27 -4.56 -10.16 -1.02
N VAL A 28 -3.47 -10.03 -0.27
CA VAL A 28 -2.66 -11.15 0.22
C VAL A 28 -2.91 -11.31 1.71
N GLU A 29 -2.21 -10.52 2.52
CA GLU A 29 -2.38 -10.45 3.97
C GLU A 29 -1.88 -9.09 4.48
N PRO A 30 -2.36 -8.60 5.63
CA PRO A 30 -1.77 -7.44 6.25
C PRO A 30 -0.44 -7.79 6.92
N ILE A 31 0.49 -6.84 6.93
CA ILE A 31 1.78 -6.93 7.64
C ILE A 31 1.93 -5.75 8.61
N PHE A 32 2.85 -5.89 9.56
CA PHE A 32 3.32 -4.78 10.38
C PHE A 32 4.68 -4.32 9.88
N LEU A 33 4.75 -3.08 9.41
CA LEU A 33 6.00 -2.45 9.02
C LEU A 33 6.68 -1.90 10.28
N VAL A 34 7.79 -2.52 10.65
CA VAL A 34 8.58 -2.18 11.85
C VAL A 34 9.41 -0.93 11.65
N ASP A 35 9.69 -0.23 12.74
CA ASP A 35 10.46 1.02 12.78
C ASP A 35 9.90 2.10 11.83
N ARG A 36 8.57 2.14 11.74
CA ARG A 36 7.81 3.03 10.86
C ARG A 36 6.55 3.52 11.55
N MET A 37 6.27 4.81 11.38
CA MET A 37 5.09 5.47 11.92
C MET A 37 4.25 6.09 10.80
N LEU A 38 2.96 5.73 10.77
CA LEU A 38 1.95 6.42 9.98
C LEU A 38 1.72 7.82 10.55
N VAL A 39 1.81 8.83 9.69
CA VAL A 39 1.53 10.22 10.00
C VAL A 39 0.57 10.80 8.98
N PHE A 40 -0.06 11.93 9.34
CA PHE A 40 -0.95 12.66 8.45
C PHE A 40 -0.40 14.06 8.20
N LYS A 41 -0.03 14.35 6.95
CA LYS A 41 0.46 15.66 6.48
C LYS A 41 -0.52 16.25 5.47
N GLY A 42 -1.81 16.20 5.80
CA GLY A 42 -2.92 16.43 4.86
C GLY A 42 -3.37 15.16 4.13
N VAL A 43 -2.44 14.24 3.87
CA VAL A 43 -2.69 12.85 3.43
C VAL A 43 -1.87 11.87 4.28
N ALA A 44 -2.15 10.58 4.14
CA ALA A 44 -1.39 9.52 4.80
C ALA A 44 0.04 9.44 4.26
N ASP A 45 1.02 9.41 5.16
CA ASP A 45 2.45 9.27 4.86
C ASP A 45 3.10 8.38 5.92
N ILE A 46 4.24 7.78 5.63
CA ILE A 46 4.99 6.95 6.58
C ILE A 46 6.38 7.54 6.75
N ILE A 47 6.78 7.75 8.01
CA ILE A 47 8.13 8.18 8.36
C ILE A 47 8.91 7.04 9.02
N THR A 48 10.24 7.14 9.00
CA THR A 48 11.10 6.29 9.82
C THR A 48 11.01 6.74 11.27
N ASP A 49 10.70 5.79 12.16
CA ASP A 49 10.59 6.04 13.59
C ASP A 49 10.81 4.74 14.37
N LEU A 50 11.92 4.65 15.08
CA LEU A 50 12.37 3.41 15.72
C LEU A 50 11.45 3.01 16.87
N GLY A 51 11.11 1.72 16.96
CA GLY A 51 10.23 1.18 18.00
C GLY A 51 8.74 1.34 17.74
N ASN A 52 8.35 2.07 16.70
CA ASN A 52 6.96 2.15 16.23
C ASN A 52 6.68 1.15 15.10
N THR A 53 5.41 0.75 14.97
CA THR A 53 4.97 -0.19 13.95
C THR A 53 3.72 0.32 13.25
N THR A 54 3.67 0.19 11.93
CA THR A 54 2.53 0.62 11.12
C THR A 54 1.89 -0.58 10.40
N PRO A 55 0.58 -0.83 10.54
CA PRO A 55 -0.10 -1.85 9.75
C PRO A 55 -0.19 -1.43 8.28
N VAL A 56 0.10 -2.36 7.38
CA VAL A 56 0.08 -2.17 5.92
C VAL A 56 -0.70 -3.32 5.29
N GLY A 57 -1.65 -3.01 4.42
CA GLY A 57 -2.34 -4.02 3.62
C GLY A 57 -1.51 -4.40 2.39
N VAL A 58 -1.25 -5.69 2.17
CA VAL A 58 -0.47 -6.14 1.02
C VAL A 58 -1.38 -6.62 -0.11
N TYR A 59 -1.09 -6.16 -1.32
CA TYR A 59 -1.69 -6.64 -2.56
C TYR A 59 -0.62 -7.24 -3.46
N ASN A 60 -0.97 -8.32 -4.15
CA ASN A 60 -0.27 -8.75 -5.35
C ASN A 60 -0.81 -7.92 -6.52
N ILE A 61 0.10 -7.30 -7.28
CA ILE A 61 -0.24 -6.44 -8.41
C ILE A 61 0.57 -6.82 -9.65
N THR A 62 0.12 -6.32 -10.81
CA THR A 62 0.85 -6.44 -12.07
C THR A 62 1.73 -5.20 -12.31
N LYS A 63 2.69 -5.29 -13.24
CA LYS A 63 3.50 -4.14 -13.65
C LYS A 63 2.67 -2.99 -14.25
N ALA A 64 1.55 -3.30 -14.91
CA ALA A 64 0.64 -2.28 -15.41
C ALA A 64 -0.06 -1.53 -14.25
N CYS A 65 -0.38 -2.25 -13.17
CA CYS A 65 -0.95 -1.64 -11.98
C CYS A 65 0.01 -0.69 -11.25
N GLU A 66 1.30 -1.03 -11.20
CA GLU A 66 2.33 -0.15 -10.62
C GLU A 66 2.30 1.23 -11.29
N GLY A 67 2.37 1.29 -12.63
CA GLY A 67 2.30 2.56 -13.35
C GLY A 67 0.98 3.33 -13.17
N ALA A 68 -0.15 2.63 -13.04
CA ALA A 68 -1.45 3.25 -12.78
C ALA A 68 -1.56 3.82 -11.35
N LEU A 69 -0.91 3.18 -10.38
CA LEU A 69 -0.85 3.63 -8.98
C LEU A 69 0.09 4.82 -8.80
N ASP A 70 1.20 4.89 -9.54
CA ASP A 70 2.17 6.00 -9.47
C ASP A 70 1.67 7.30 -10.12
N SER A 71 0.69 7.21 -11.01
CA SER A 71 0.13 8.36 -11.72
C SER A 71 -0.93 9.14 -10.93
N TYR A 72 -1.23 8.70 -9.69
CA TYR A 72 -2.30 9.23 -8.83
C TYR A 72 -1.75 10.14 -7.73
#